data_AF-Q17LZ7-F1
#
_entry.id   AF-Q17LZ7-F1
#
_cell.length_a   1.000
_cell.length_b   1.000
_cell.length_c   1.000
_cell.angle_alpha   90.00
_cell.angle_beta   90.00
_cell.angle_gamma   90.00
#
_symmetry.space_group_name_H-M   'P 1'
#
loop_
_entity.id
_entity.type
_entity.pdbx_description
1 polymer ?
#
loop_
_entity_poly.entity_id
_entity_poly.type
_entity_poly.pdbx_seq_one_letter_code
_entity_poly.pdbx_strand_id
1 'polypeptide(L)'
;MISIVSSEDAQPHLFLITQSIRSFPSALAECAQYYELSNCSLNRIVQESYPNEPDVRRLIRCALINVRSWNDTTGVQEQVMNSYFNPTPEDTCYLNRTRDCIERSRQLPGGDRDVQTRAYDAFICYYRQYGNLNETEQFLPFTDEESDQLMISVLSITEVSQEALVQFSEGNILDNKEFPAVLYTLYVRVGFYQDRIVPQHLYIQFGNPELLSPQTEQCIEAAVNSLPCEADDKDQVYRIFRNCLVGITRTLELTQSVSRQLLGLEPFCGNGDSGSSTNAPCAITASPASTSQAPYYNTVPR
;
A
#
# COMPACT_ATOMS: atom_id res chain seq x y z
N MET A 1 -48.78 -5.87 -13.09
CA MET A 1 -48.01 -4.61 -13.04
C MET A 1 -47.06 -4.72 -11.84
N ILE A 2 -45.88 -5.31 -12.07
CA ILE A 2 -44.74 -5.26 -11.16
C ILE A 2 -43.54 -5.08 -12.09
N SER A 3 -42.90 -3.92 -11.95
CA SER A 3 -41.87 -3.43 -12.84
C SER A 3 -40.56 -4.18 -12.63
N ILE A 4 -39.96 -4.53 -13.75
CA ILE A 4 -38.58 -4.98 -13.89
C ILE A 4 -37.70 -3.75 -13.68
N VAL A 5 -36.82 -3.76 -12.67
CA VAL A 5 -35.73 -2.79 -12.58
C VAL A 5 -34.49 -3.44 -13.19
N SER A 6 -33.98 -2.74 -14.20
CA SER A 6 -32.90 -3.10 -15.10
C SER A 6 -31.59 -3.36 -14.37
N SER A 7 -30.95 -4.49 -14.67
CA SER A 7 -29.52 -4.67 -14.49
C SER A 7 -28.82 -3.93 -15.62
N GLU A 8 -28.34 -2.72 -15.37
CA GLU A 8 -27.48 -1.99 -16.30
C GLU A 8 -26.07 -2.62 -16.30
N ASP A 9 -25.82 -3.38 -17.37
CA ASP A 9 -24.59 -3.41 -18.17
C ASP A 9 -23.25 -3.23 -17.46
N ALA A 10 -22.69 -4.35 -16.99
CA ALA A 10 -21.26 -4.48 -16.79
C ALA A 10 -20.55 -4.58 -18.15
N GLN A 11 -20.00 -3.47 -18.64
CA GLN A 11 -18.99 -3.48 -19.70
C GLN A 11 -17.68 -4.07 -19.16
N PRO A 12 -17.10 -5.11 -19.79
CA PRO A 12 -15.74 -5.53 -19.51
C PRO A 12 -14.78 -4.57 -20.22
N HIS A 13 -13.61 -4.29 -19.64
CA HIS A 13 -12.56 -3.38 -20.14
C HIS A 13 -12.60 -1.92 -19.67
N LEU A 14 -12.80 -1.68 -18.37
CA LEU A 14 -12.06 -0.64 -17.63
C LEU A 14 -12.35 -0.88 -16.14
N PHE A 15 -11.54 -1.74 -15.51
CA PHE A 15 -11.56 -1.84 -14.05
C PHE A 15 -11.01 -0.50 -13.53
N LEU A 16 -11.90 0.45 -13.28
CA LEU A 16 -11.57 1.69 -12.60
C LEU A 16 -11.12 1.27 -11.20
N ILE A 17 -9.81 1.11 -11.01
CA ILE A 17 -9.23 1.00 -9.68
C ILE A 17 -9.42 2.37 -9.03
N THR A 18 -10.56 2.53 -8.35
CA THR A 18 -10.85 3.64 -7.45
C THR A 18 -10.08 3.45 -6.16
N GLN A 19 -10.02 4.49 -5.33
CA GLN A 19 -9.50 4.44 -3.96
C GLN A 19 -9.89 3.12 -3.27
N SER A 20 -8.91 2.30 -2.92
CA SER A 20 -9.13 1.02 -2.28
C SER A 20 -9.23 1.25 -0.78
N ILE A 21 -10.42 1.15 -0.21
CA ILE A 21 -10.66 1.26 1.23
C ILE A 21 -11.32 -0.01 1.75
N ARG A 22 -11.02 -0.37 3.00
CA ARG A 22 -11.59 -1.56 3.64
C ARG A 22 -11.50 -1.49 5.15
N SER A 23 -12.48 -2.03 5.85
CA SER A 23 -12.44 -2.17 7.31
C SER A 23 -11.98 -3.58 7.69
N PHE A 24 -11.37 -3.72 8.88
CA PHE A 24 -11.00 -5.04 9.37
C PHE A 24 -12.21 -5.97 9.58
N PRO A 25 -13.35 -5.51 10.16
CA PRO A 25 -14.53 -6.35 10.29
C PRO A 25 -15.07 -6.88 8.95
N SER A 26 -15.04 -6.07 7.87
CA SER A 26 -15.49 -6.54 6.57
C SER A 26 -14.54 -7.57 5.96
N ALA A 27 -13.23 -7.40 6.13
CA ALA A 27 -12.23 -8.40 5.74
C ALA A 27 -12.40 -9.72 6.52
N LEU A 28 -12.63 -9.63 7.83
CA LEU A 28 -12.87 -10.79 8.68
C LEU A 28 -14.15 -11.54 8.28
N ALA A 29 -15.23 -10.81 8.00
CA ALA A 29 -16.51 -11.39 7.58
C ALA A 29 -16.41 -12.08 6.21
N GLU A 30 -15.69 -11.50 5.25
CA GLU A 30 -15.45 -12.13 3.94
C GLU A 30 -14.64 -13.42 4.09
N CYS A 31 -13.56 -13.39 4.89
CA CYS A 31 -12.78 -14.59 5.17
C CYS A 31 -13.57 -15.68 5.91
N ALA A 32 -14.52 -15.29 6.77
CA ALA A 32 -15.43 -16.23 7.41
C ALA A 32 -16.32 -16.94 6.38
N GLN A 33 -16.76 -16.24 5.33
CA GLN A 33 -17.50 -16.85 4.22
C GLN A 33 -16.62 -17.83 3.43
N TYR A 34 -15.36 -17.48 3.13
CA TYR A 34 -14.43 -18.39 2.45
C TYR A 34 -14.18 -19.69 3.21
N TYR A 35 -14.20 -19.65 4.54
CA TYR A 35 -14.05 -20.81 5.41
C TYR A 35 -15.37 -21.40 5.88
N GLU A 36 -16.50 -20.98 5.31
CA GLU A 36 -17.85 -21.48 5.63
C GLU A 36 -18.19 -21.40 7.14
N LEU A 37 -17.67 -20.40 7.84
CA LEU A 37 -17.97 -20.17 9.25
C LEU A 37 -19.34 -19.52 9.40
N SER A 38 -20.16 -20.07 10.29
CA SER A 38 -21.45 -19.46 10.61
C SER A 38 -21.27 -18.08 11.28
N ASN A 39 -22.25 -17.19 11.13
CA ASN A 39 -22.26 -15.91 11.84
C ASN A 39 -22.21 -16.08 13.36
N CYS A 40 -22.77 -17.17 13.91
CA CYS A 40 -22.66 -17.49 15.33
C CYS A 40 -21.22 -17.80 15.74
N SER A 41 -20.49 -18.56 14.93
CA SER A 41 -19.08 -18.86 15.15
C SER A 41 -18.22 -17.60 15.07
N LEU A 42 -18.46 -16.74 14.07
CA LEU A 42 -17.73 -15.47 13.93
C LEU A 42 -17.97 -14.54 15.12
N ASN A 43 -19.23 -14.40 15.55
CA ASN A 43 -19.58 -13.60 16.73
C ASN A 43 -18.92 -14.14 18.00
N ARG A 44 -18.87 -15.46 18.20
CA ARG A 44 -18.14 -16.07 19.32
C ARG A 44 -16.66 -15.70 19.28
N ILE A 45 -16.02 -15.82 18.13
CA ILE A 45 -14.59 -15.52 17.96
C ILE A 45 -14.30 -14.07 18.36
N VAL A 46 -15.13 -13.11 17.92
CA VAL A 46 -14.97 -11.69 18.28
C VAL A 46 -15.24 -11.46 19.77
N GLN A 47 -16.32 -12.04 20.33
CA GLN A 47 -16.69 -11.90 21.74
C GLN A 47 -15.65 -12.48 22.69
N GLU A 48 -15.03 -13.59 22.31
CA GLU A 48 -13.95 -14.24 23.06
C GLU A 48 -12.57 -13.62 22.79
N SER A 49 -12.53 -12.46 22.13
CA SER A 49 -11.30 -11.72 21.83
C SER A 49 -10.27 -12.53 21.05
N TYR A 50 -10.74 -13.21 20.00
CA TYR A 50 -9.95 -13.98 19.05
C TYR A 50 -9.16 -15.11 19.74
N PRO A 51 -9.84 -16.19 20.20
CA PRO A 51 -9.19 -17.26 20.95
C PRO A 51 -8.14 -18.00 20.12
N ASN A 52 -7.16 -18.58 20.80
CA ASN A 52 -6.01 -19.23 20.14
C ASN A 52 -6.35 -20.64 19.61
N GLU A 53 -7.17 -20.69 18.57
CA GLU A 53 -7.65 -21.91 17.92
C GLU A 53 -7.13 -22.00 16.46
N PRO A 54 -6.85 -23.19 15.90
CA PRO A 54 -6.35 -23.32 14.54
C PRO A 54 -7.21 -22.63 13.47
N ASP A 55 -8.53 -22.67 13.62
CA ASP A 55 -9.47 -22.04 12.68
C ASP A 55 -9.43 -20.52 12.78
N VAL A 56 -9.29 -19.99 14.00
CA VAL A 56 -9.15 -18.55 14.25
C VAL A 56 -7.84 -18.02 13.68
N ARG A 57 -6.73 -18.76 13.82
CA ARG A 57 -5.44 -18.37 13.21
C ARG A 57 -5.55 -18.25 11.69
N ARG A 58 -6.22 -19.20 11.04
CA ARG A 58 -6.47 -19.16 9.59
C ARG A 58 -7.35 -17.99 9.20
N LEU A 59 -8.43 -17.76 9.93
CA LEU A 59 -9.34 -16.64 9.72
C LEU A 59 -8.63 -15.28 9.85
N ILE A 60 -7.84 -15.09 10.92
CA ILE A 60 -7.06 -13.87 11.14
C ILE A 60 -6.03 -13.67 10.04
N ARG A 61 -5.23 -14.69 9.70
CA ARG A 61 -4.28 -14.57 8.59
C ARG A 61 -4.97 -14.14 7.29
N CYS A 62 -6.11 -14.74 6.96
CA CYS A 62 -6.87 -14.35 5.77
C CYS A 62 -7.28 -12.88 5.84
N ALA A 63 -7.83 -12.42 6.97
CA ALA A 63 -8.25 -11.03 7.13
C ALA A 63 -7.07 -10.05 6.98
N LEU A 64 -5.92 -10.35 7.60
CA LEU A 64 -4.71 -9.51 7.50
C LEU A 64 -4.14 -9.43 6.08
N ILE A 65 -4.18 -10.53 5.33
CA ILE A 65 -3.79 -10.54 3.91
C ILE A 65 -4.78 -9.69 3.09
N ASN A 66 -6.09 -9.86 3.33
CA ASN A 66 -7.14 -9.11 2.65
C ASN A 66 -7.08 -7.60 2.91
N VAL A 67 -6.51 -7.17 4.05
CA VAL A 67 -6.24 -5.76 4.34
C VAL A 67 -4.79 -5.33 4.09
N ARG A 68 -3.97 -6.21 3.50
CA ARG A 68 -2.56 -5.97 3.15
C ARG A 68 -1.67 -5.55 4.33
N SER A 69 -2.06 -5.90 5.57
CA SER A 69 -1.26 -5.65 6.77
C SER A 69 -0.32 -6.80 7.13
N TRP A 70 -0.42 -7.92 6.39
CA TRP A 70 0.45 -9.08 6.54
C TRP A 70 0.88 -9.64 5.18
N ASN A 71 2.16 -10.00 5.09
CA ASN A 71 2.75 -10.73 3.99
C ASN A 71 3.41 -12.00 4.56
N ASP A 72 3.20 -13.17 3.96
CA ASP A 72 3.73 -14.42 4.51
C ASP A 72 5.26 -14.52 4.49
N THR A 73 5.90 -13.81 3.55
CA THR A 73 7.34 -13.77 3.35
C THR A 73 7.98 -12.72 4.24
N THR A 74 7.47 -11.48 4.26
CA THR A 74 8.08 -10.36 4.98
C THR A 74 7.46 -10.07 6.34
N GLY A 75 6.29 -10.63 6.63
CA GLY A 75 5.56 -10.46 7.89
C GLY A 75 4.68 -9.22 7.93
N VAL A 76 4.65 -8.57 9.10
CA VAL A 76 3.81 -7.39 9.38
C VAL A 76 4.20 -6.22 8.48
N GLN A 77 3.22 -5.62 7.82
CA GLN A 77 3.36 -4.31 7.17
C GLN A 77 2.95 -3.24 8.19
N GLU A 78 3.89 -2.76 9.00
CA GLU A 78 3.58 -1.95 10.18
C GLU A 78 2.76 -0.70 9.85
N GLN A 79 3.11 0.03 8.80
CA GLN A 79 2.39 1.23 8.34
C GLN A 79 0.91 0.97 8.04
N VAL A 80 0.59 -0.24 7.57
CA VAL A 80 -0.78 -0.67 7.24
C VAL A 80 -1.47 -1.23 8.47
N MET A 81 -0.79 -2.07 9.25
CA MET A 81 -1.37 -2.64 10.48
C MET A 81 -1.75 -1.53 11.46
N ASN A 82 -0.90 -0.51 11.60
CA ASN A 82 -1.12 0.64 12.46
C ASN A 82 -2.44 1.38 12.14
N SER A 83 -2.87 1.46 10.87
CA SER A 83 -4.11 2.20 10.53
C SER A 83 -5.38 1.52 11.07
N TYR A 84 -5.31 0.22 11.34
CA TYR A 84 -6.41 -0.55 11.92
C TYR A 84 -6.42 -0.56 13.45
N PHE A 85 -5.54 0.19 14.13
CA PHE A 85 -5.54 0.28 15.59
C PHE A 85 -5.37 1.72 16.07
N ASN A 86 -6.13 2.07 17.11
CA ASN A 86 -6.06 3.37 17.76
C ASN A 86 -5.41 3.22 19.13
N PRO A 87 -4.21 3.78 19.36
CA PRO A 87 -3.58 3.74 20.67
C PRO A 87 -4.34 4.64 21.65
N THR A 88 -4.20 4.35 22.95
CA THR A 88 -4.70 5.27 23.99
C THR A 88 -3.89 6.58 23.92
N PRO A 89 -4.53 7.77 23.92
CA PRO A 89 -3.83 9.05 23.70
C PRO A 89 -2.65 9.32 24.65
N GLU A 90 -2.72 8.85 25.89
CA GLU A 90 -1.67 9.04 26.90
C GLU A 90 -0.54 8.01 26.81
N ASP A 91 -0.72 6.94 26.02
CA ASP A 91 0.27 5.89 25.86
C ASP A 91 1.25 6.25 24.74
N THR A 92 2.51 6.49 25.08
CA THR A 92 3.57 6.77 24.11
C THR A 92 4.46 5.54 23.84
N CYS A 93 4.24 4.44 24.56
CA CYS A 93 5.07 3.24 24.52
C CYS A 93 4.44 2.09 23.72
N TYR A 94 3.21 2.25 23.24
CA TYR A 94 2.44 1.21 22.53
C TYR A 94 3.21 0.58 21.36
N LEU A 95 3.93 1.37 20.54
CA LEU A 95 4.73 0.87 19.42
C LEU A 95 5.82 -0.10 19.90
N ASN A 96 6.61 0.33 20.88
CA ASN A 96 7.73 -0.46 21.38
C ASN A 96 7.24 -1.75 22.07
N ARG A 97 6.18 -1.67 22.89
CA ARG A 97 5.59 -2.87 23.51
C ARG A 97 5.03 -3.85 22.48
N THR A 98 4.42 -3.34 21.42
CA THR A 98 3.87 -4.17 20.34
C THR A 98 4.97 -4.89 19.58
N ARG A 99 6.05 -4.19 19.20
CA ARG A 99 7.22 -4.78 18.54
C ARG A 99 7.90 -5.82 19.44
N ASP A 100 8.14 -5.49 20.70
CA ASP A 100 8.67 -6.42 21.71
C ASP A 100 7.82 -7.69 21.83
N CYS A 101 6.49 -7.55 21.84
CA CYS A 101 5.57 -8.68 21.88
C CYS A 101 5.73 -9.60 20.67
N ILE A 102 5.84 -9.02 19.46
CA ILE A 102 6.02 -9.76 18.20
C ILE A 102 7.39 -10.47 18.17
N GLU A 103 8.44 -9.83 18.66
CA GLU A 103 9.76 -10.44 18.73
C GLU A 103 9.80 -11.59 19.72
N ARG A 104 9.19 -11.42 20.90
CA ARG A 104 9.10 -12.47 21.91
C ARG A 104 8.26 -13.65 21.46
N SER A 105 7.17 -13.44 20.71
CA SER A 105 6.33 -14.55 20.22
C SER A 105 7.11 -15.49 19.29
N ARG A 106 7.99 -14.94 18.44
CA ARG A 106 8.89 -15.72 17.56
C ARG A 106 9.87 -16.62 18.32
N GLN A 107 10.24 -16.23 19.54
CA GLN A 107 11.20 -16.97 20.38
C GLN A 107 10.55 -18.11 21.20
N LEU A 108 9.21 -18.17 21.27
CA LEU A 108 8.52 -19.21 22.02
C LEU A 108 8.72 -20.59 21.37
N PRO A 109 8.57 -21.70 22.13
CA PRO A 109 8.60 -23.05 21.55
C PRO A 109 7.56 -23.24 20.44
N GLY A 110 8.05 -23.37 19.20
CA GLY A 110 7.22 -23.33 17.99
C GLY A 110 6.75 -21.92 17.61
N GLY A 111 7.49 -20.86 17.95
CA GLY A 111 7.28 -19.49 17.51
C GLY A 111 7.75 -19.24 16.07
N ASP A 112 8.62 -20.13 15.56
CA ASP A 112 8.96 -20.25 14.13
C ASP A 112 7.97 -21.18 13.39
N ARG A 113 6.71 -21.22 13.87
CA ARG A 113 5.64 -22.01 13.28
C ARG A 113 5.24 -21.47 11.90
N ASP A 114 4.37 -22.25 11.29
CA ASP A 114 3.62 -21.95 10.08
C ASP A 114 3.13 -20.49 10.01
N VAL A 115 2.93 -20.02 8.78
CA VAL A 115 2.55 -18.63 8.47
C VAL A 115 1.29 -18.18 9.22
N GLN A 116 0.36 -19.09 9.52
CA GLN A 116 -0.88 -18.80 10.23
C GLN A 116 -0.62 -18.42 11.69
N THR A 117 0.25 -19.15 12.37
CA THR A 117 0.62 -18.85 13.76
C THR A 117 1.34 -17.51 13.86
N ARG A 118 2.27 -17.21 12.95
CA ARG A 118 2.99 -15.92 12.95
C ARG A 118 2.06 -14.73 12.72
N ALA A 119 1.13 -14.85 11.78
CA ALA A 119 0.14 -13.81 11.49
C ALA A 119 -0.79 -13.56 12.68
N TYR A 120 -1.28 -14.65 13.29
CA TYR A 120 -2.13 -14.58 14.48
C TYR A 120 -1.41 -13.93 15.67
N ASP A 121 -0.18 -14.36 15.98
CA ASP A 121 0.59 -13.81 17.10
C ASP A 121 0.86 -12.31 16.91
N ALA A 122 1.14 -11.88 15.68
CA ALA A 122 1.29 -10.47 15.36
C ALA A 122 0.00 -9.69 15.63
N PHE A 123 -1.14 -10.15 15.13
CA PHE A 123 -2.43 -9.52 15.40
C PHE A 123 -2.75 -9.45 16.89
N ILE A 124 -2.53 -10.54 17.64
CA ILE A 124 -2.76 -10.55 19.09
C ILE A 124 -1.85 -9.58 19.83
N CYS A 125 -0.60 -9.40 19.39
CA CYS A 125 0.28 -8.38 19.95
C CYS A 125 -0.27 -6.98 19.72
N TYR A 126 -0.77 -6.66 18.52
CA TYR A 126 -1.44 -5.38 18.26
C TYR A 126 -2.69 -5.21 19.13
N TYR A 127 -3.57 -6.22 19.13
CA TYR A 127 -4.82 -6.21 19.89
C TYR A 127 -4.61 -6.04 21.40
N ARG A 128 -3.49 -6.50 21.96
CA ARG A 128 -3.19 -6.41 23.40
C ARG A 128 -2.30 -5.25 23.80
N GLN A 129 -1.41 -4.80 22.91
CA GLN A 129 -0.33 -3.86 23.26
C GLN A 129 -0.43 -2.51 22.55
N TYR A 130 -1.06 -2.47 21.38
CA TYR A 130 -1.14 -1.27 20.55
C TYR A 130 -2.31 -0.38 20.97
N GLY A 131 -3.51 -0.94 21.04
CA GLY A 131 -4.72 -0.19 21.36
C GLY A 131 -5.99 -0.87 20.86
N ASN A 132 -7.06 -0.09 20.73
CA ASN A 132 -8.35 -0.60 20.28
C ASN A 132 -8.37 -0.81 18.77
N LEU A 133 -8.98 -1.90 18.32
CA LEU A 133 -9.19 -2.14 16.90
C LEU A 133 -10.08 -1.04 16.31
N ASN A 134 -9.66 -0.48 15.19
CA ASN A 134 -10.43 0.47 14.41
C ASN A 134 -11.37 -0.29 13.46
N GLU A 135 -12.67 -0.16 13.67
CA GLU A 135 -13.69 -0.85 12.87
C GLU A 135 -14.07 -0.08 11.58
N THR A 136 -13.52 1.12 11.38
CA THR A 136 -13.81 1.96 10.20
C THR A 136 -12.94 1.58 9.00
N GLU A 137 -13.37 2.00 7.81
CA GLU A 137 -12.63 1.79 6.58
C GLU A 137 -11.29 2.53 6.60
N GLN A 138 -10.22 1.80 6.27
CA GLN A 138 -8.87 2.33 6.12
C GLN A 138 -8.44 2.24 4.67
N PHE A 139 -7.51 3.11 4.26
CA PHE A 139 -6.84 3.02 2.98
C PHE A 139 -6.05 1.71 2.84
N LEU A 140 -6.22 1.03 1.71
CA LEU A 140 -5.49 -0.16 1.33
C LEU A 140 -4.36 0.21 0.36
N PRO A 141 -3.09 -0.05 0.71
CA PRO A 141 -1.98 0.24 -0.18
C PRO A 141 -2.01 -0.68 -1.41
N PHE A 142 -1.72 -0.17 -2.59
CA PHE A 142 -1.64 -0.97 -3.80
C PHE A 142 -0.41 -1.89 -3.77
N THR A 143 -0.54 -3.09 -4.33
CA THR A 143 0.65 -3.91 -4.66
C THR A 143 1.45 -3.27 -5.79
N ASP A 144 2.65 -3.78 -6.05
CA ASP A 144 3.47 -3.30 -7.16
C ASP A 144 2.75 -3.52 -8.50
N GLU A 145 2.14 -4.69 -8.70
CA GLU A 145 1.39 -5.00 -9.93
C GLU A 145 0.15 -4.14 -10.10
N GLU A 146 -0.58 -3.87 -9.00
CA GLU A 146 -1.72 -2.96 -9.02
C GLU A 146 -1.30 -1.53 -9.35
N SER A 147 -0.15 -1.10 -8.83
CA SER A 147 0.44 0.22 -9.10
C SER A 147 0.85 0.35 -10.57
N ASP A 148 1.43 -0.69 -11.16
CA ASP A 148 1.79 -0.73 -12.58
C ASP A 148 0.55 -0.61 -13.47
N GLN A 149 -0.47 -1.44 -13.22
CA GLN A 149 -1.73 -1.43 -13.99
C GLN A 149 -2.47 -0.10 -13.87
N LEU A 150 -2.45 0.48 -12.67
CA LEU A 150 -3.00 1.80 -12.42
C LEU A 150 -2.24 2.87 -13.21
N MET A 151 -0.91 2.87 -13.19
CA MET A 151 -0.11 3.85 -13.92
C MET A 151 -0.29 3.70 -15.44
N ILE A 152 -0.34 2.47 -15.98
CA ILE A 152 -0.69 2.22 -17.40
C ILE A 152 -2.03 2.88 -17.73
N SER A 153 -3.04 2.67 -16.87
CA SER A 153 -4.37 3.25 -17.05
C SER A 153 -4.33 4.78 -16.99
N VAL A 154 -3.54 5.36 -16.06
CA VAL A 154 -3.39 6.82 -15.93
C VAL A 154 -2.74 7.41 -17.19
N LEU A 155 -1.63 6.85 -17.66
CA LEU A 155 -0.94 7.32 -18.87
C LEU A 155 -1.86 7.27 -20.10
N SER A 156 -2.71 6.23 -20.19
CA SER A 156 -3.71 6.12 -21.25
C SER A 156 -4.83 7.17 -21.12
N ILE A 157 -5.33 7.44 -19.92
CA ILE A 157 -6.42 8.40 -19.67
C ILE A 157 -5.98 9.84 -19.92
N THR A 158 -4.74 10.16 -19.57
CA THR A 158 -4.18 11.50 -19.81
C THR A 158 -3.62 11.64 -21.22
N GLU A 159 -3.79 10.64 -22.08
CA GLU A 159 -3.37 10.64 -23.49
C GLU A 159 -1.90 11.05 -23.67
N VAL A 160 -1.00 10.47 -22.86
CA VAL A 160 0.43 10.83 -22.90
C VAL A 160 1.01 10.53 -24.28
N SER A 161 1.70 11.51 -24.85
CA SER A 161 2.30 11.39 -26.17
C SER A 161 3.45 10.38 -26.18
N GLN A 162 3.70 9.78 -27.35
CA GLN A 162 4.84 8.87 -27.52
C GLN A 162 6.18 9.54 -27.19
N GLU A 163 6.32 10.85 -27.48
CA GLU A 163 7.50 11.63 -27.14
C GLU A 163 7.66 11.76 -25.62
N ALA A 164 6.57 12.07 -24.91
CA ALA A 164 6.59 12.13 -23.44
C ALA A 164 6.87 10.76 -22.82
N LEU A 165 6.32 9.66 -23.35
CA LEU A 165 6.65 8.30 -22.88
C LEU A 165 8.15 7.98 -23.03
N VAL A 166 8.78 8.37 -24.14
CA VAL A 166 10.23 8.22 -24.31
C VAL A 166 10.99 9.02 -23.25
N GLN A 167 10.64 10.29 -23.05
CA GLN A 167 11.25 11.12 -22.02
C GLN A 167 11.06 10.54 -20.61
N PHE A 168 9.86 10.05 -20.29
CA PHE A 168 9.58 9.40 -19.01
C PHE A 168 10.44 8.16 -18.80
N SER A 169 10.62 7.34 -19.84
CA SER A 169 11.46 6.13 -19.77
C SER A 169 12.93 6.41 -19.49
N GLU A 170 13.41 7.60 -19.89
CA GLU A 170 14.76 8.11 -19.65
C GLU A 170 14.90 8.82 -18.29
N GLY A 171 13.80 9.00 -17.55
CA GLY A 171 13.76 9.71 -16.27
C GLY A 171 13.53 11.22 -16.41
N ASN A 172 13.34 11.74 -17.62
CA ASN A 172 13.04 13.14 -17.90
C ASN A 172 11.55 13.45 -17.66
N ILE A 173 11.10 13.26 -16.40
CA ILE A 173 9.68 13.28 -16.02
C ILE A 173 9.28 14.65 -15.44
N LEU A 174 10.02 15.15 -14.44
CA LEU A 174 9.60 16.29 -13.63
C LEU A 174 9.38 17.58 -14.43
N ASP A 175 10.23 17.84 -15.43
CA ASP A 175 10.18 19.05 -16.26
C ASP A 175 9.31 18.90 -17.51
N ASN A 176 8.74 17.71 -17.75
CA ASN A 176 7.86 17.47 -18.89
C ASN A 176 6.46 18.08 -18.65
N LYS A 177 5.92 18.73 -19.69
CA LYS A 177 4.64 19.46 -19.62
C LYS A 177 3.39 18.58 -19.42
N GLU A 178 3.48 17.29 -19.74
CA GLU A 178 2.36 16.33 -19.64
C GLU A 178 2.30 15.67 -18.24
N PHE A 179 3.42 15.67 -17.51
CA PHE A 179 3.50 15.03 -16.20
C PHE A 179 2.55 15.60 -15.13
N PRO A 180 2.29 16.93 -15.04
CA PRO A 180 1.31 17.45 -14.08
C PRO A 180 -0.07 16.79 -14.19
N ALA A 181 -0.54 16.52 -15.42
CA ALA A 181 -1.83 15.87 -15.65
C ALA A 181 -1.81 14.39 -15.22
N VAL A 182 -0.73 13.66 -15.54
CA VAL A 182 -0.47 12.28 -15.08
C VAL A 182 -0.50 12.21 -13.57
N LEU A 183 0.28 13.07 -12.91
CA LEU A 183 0.42 13.11 -11.46
C LEU A 183 -0.91 13.42 -10.76
N TYR A 184 -1.62 14.45 -11.20
CA TYR A 184 -2.92 14.82 -10.64
C TYR A 184 -3.92 13.66 -10.79
N THR A 185 -4.02 13.08 -11.98
CA THR A 185 -4.93 11.96 -12.27
C THR A 185 -4.61 10.75 -11.41
N LEU A 186 -3.32 10.42 -11.24
CA LEU A 186 -2.89 9.37 -10.32
C LEU A 186 -3.34 9.66 -8.88
N TYR A 187 -2.99 10.84 -8.36
CA TYR A 187 -3.19 11.19 -6.95
C TYR A 187 -4.67 11.25 -6.56
N VAL A 188 -5.54 11.73 -7.45
CA VAL A 188 -6.99 11.70 -7.25
C VAL A 188 -7.50 10.26 -7.26
N ARG A 189 -7.11 9.45 -8.26
CA ARG A 189 -7.64 8.07 -8.42
C ARG A 189 -7.32 7.17 -7.25
N VAL A 190 -6.12 7.30 -6.69
CA VAL A 190 -5.68 6.53 -5.51
C VAL A 190 -6.08 7.16 -4.18
N GLY A 191 -6.66 8.35 -4.19
CA GLY A 191 -7.05 9.06 -2.98
C GLY A 191 -5.88 9.66 -2.20
N PHE A 192 -4.72 9.89 -2.83
CA PHE A 192 -3.65 10.73 -2.24
C PHE A 192 -4.02 12.21 -2.22
N TYR A 193 -5.01 12.62 -3.01
CA TYR A 193 -5.57 13.96 -3.00
C TYR A 193 -7.10 13.91 -2.90
N GLN A 194 -7.64 14.61 -1.90
CA GLN A 194 -9.08 14.81 -1.63
C GLN A 194 -9.27 16.27 -1.19
N ASP A 195 -9.31 17.20 -2.14
CA ASP A 195 -9.22 18.67 -1.96
C ASP A 195 -7.89 19.17 -1.34
N ARG A 196 -7.10 18.25 -0.79
CA ARG A 196 -5.76 18.43 -0.25
C ARG A 196 -5.01 17.11 -0.33
N ILE A 197 -3.68 17.16 -0.24
CA ILE A 197 -2.87 15.95 -0.06
C ILE A 197 -3.28 15.26 1.25
N VAL A 198 -3.31 13.92 1.21
CA VAL A 198 -3.60 13.05 2.36
C VAL A 198 -2.32 12.31 2.76
N PRO A 199 -1.47 12.88 3.64
CA PRO A 199 -0.17 12.30 4.01
C PRO A 199 -0.28 10.89 4.59
N GLN A 200 -1.37 10.60 5.29
CA GLN A 200 -1.63 9.26 5.84
C GLN A 200 -1.72 8.18 4.76
N HIS A 201 -2.38 8.47 3.63
CA HIS A 201 -2.48 7.50 2.53
C HIS A 201 -1.13 7.28 1.84
N LEU A 202 -0.37 8.36 1.65
CA LEU A 202 1.00 8.26 1.15
C LEU A 202 1.88 7.42 2.09
N TYR A 203 1.78 7.64 3.41
CA TYR A 203 2.53 6.86 4.41
C TYR A 203 2.15 5.38 4.40
N ILE A 204 0.85 5.07 4.31
CA ILE A 204 0.39 3.68 4.23
C ILE A 204 0.90 3.01 2.93
N GLN A 205 0.94 3.72 1.81
CA GLN A 205 1.47 3.20 0.54
C GLN A 205 2.98 2.98 0.58
N PHE A 206 3.75 3.98 1.01
CA PHE A 206 5.21 4.01 0.81
C PHE A 206 6.02 3.63 2.06
N GLY A 207 5.40 3.64 3.24
CA GLY A 207 6.05 3.31 4.51
C GLY A 207 7.11 4.31 4.98
N ASN A 208 7.24 5.47 4.31
CA ASN A 208 8.25 6.47 4.67
C ASN A 208 7.73 7.41 5.79
N PRO A 209 8.28 7.37 7.01
CA PRO A 209 7.81 8.19 8.13
C PRO A 209 7.99 9.70 7.91
N GLU A 210 8.88 10.13 7.00
CA GLU A 210 9.02 11.56 6.65
C GLU A 210 7.71 12.15 6.11
N LEU A 211 6.83 11.33 5.52
CA LEU A 211 5.52 11.75 5.05
C LEU A 211 4.60 12.27 6.16
N LEU A 212 4.80 11.81 7.40
CA LEU A 212 4.04 12.25 8.58
C LEU A 212 4.80 13.27 9.43
N SER A 213 5.94 13.75 8.95
CA SER A 213 6.78 14.68 9.72
C SER A 213 6.22 16.11 9.68
N PRO A 214 6.42 16.91 10.75
CA PRO A 214 6.09 18.34 10.74
C PRO A 214 6.80 19.11 9.61
N GLN A 215 7.97 18.65 9.16
CA GLN A 215 8.72 19.25 8.07
C GLN A 215 7.98 19.09 6.74
N THR A 216 7.46 17.90 6.45
CA THR A 216 6.66 17.66 5.24
C THR A 216 5.35 18.42 5.29
N GLU A 217 4.68 18.47 6.44
CA GLU A 217 3.47 19.28 6.63
C GLU A 217 3.72 20.77 6.32
N GLN A 218 4.76 21.35 6.91
CA GLN A 218 5.16 22.74 6.64
C GLN A 218 5.54 22.97 5.18
N CYS A 219 6.21 22.01 4.54
CA CYS A 219 6.54 22.09 3.12
C CYS A 219 5.28 22.13 2.25
N ILE A 220 4.30 21.25 2.53
CA ILE A 220 3.02 21.21 1.81
C ILE A 220 2.31 22.55 1.95
N GLU A 221 2.19 23.08 3.17
CA GLU A 221 1.56 24.39 3.41
C GLU A 221 2.28 25.51 2.66
N ALA A 222 3.62 25.56 2.73
CA ALA A 222 4.41 26.57 2.02
C ALA A 222 4.26 26.46 0.50
N ALA A 223 4.19 25.24 -0.04
CA ALA A 223 3.97 24.98 -1.45
C ALA A 223 2.60 25.51 -1.91
N VAL A 224 1.54 25.26 -1.15
CA VAL A 224 0.19 25.77 -1.43
C VAL A 224 0.16 27.30 -1.35
N ASN A 225 0.73 27.88 -0.29
CA ASN A 225 0.76 29.34 -0.10
C ASN A 225 1.60 30.08 -1.15
N SER A 226 2.49 29.39 -1.87
CA SER A 226 3.28 29.97 -2.96
C SER A 226 2.54 30.12 -4.28
N LEU A 227 1.35 29.50 -4.41
CA LEU A 227 0.58 29.49 -5.65
C LEU A 227 -0.32 30.73 -5.76
N PRO A 228 -0.60 31.19 -6.99
CA PRO A 228 -1.64 32.17 -7.25
C PRO A 228 -3.01 31.69 -6.73
N CYS A 229 -3.90 32.63 -6.39
CA CYS A 229 -5.25 32.30 -5.91
C CYS A 229 -6.09 31.55 -6.95
N GLU A 230 -5.78 31.72 -8.24
CA GLU A 230 -6.47 31.07 -9.36
C GLU A 230 -5.82 29.75 -9.80
N ALA A 231 -4.80 29.26 -9.08
CA ALA A 231 -4.17 27.98 -9.39
C ALA A 231 -5.18 26.83 -9.27
N ASP A 232 -5.18 25.92 -10.24
CA ASP A 232 -6.03 24.74 -10.20
C ASP A 232 -5.41 23.62 -9.34
N ASP A 233 -6.20 22.60 -9.01
CA ASP A 233 -5.74 21.48 -8.19
C ASP A 233 -4.54 20.74 -8.82
N LYS A 234 -4.43 20.74 -10.16
CA LYS A 234 -3.31 20.11 -10.88
C LYS A 234 -2.01 20.88 -10.61
N ASP A 235 -2.05 22.20 -10.69
CA ASP A 235 -0.93 23.07 -10.33
C ASP A 235 -0.56 22.90 -8.85
N GLN A 236 -1.56 22.75 -7.97
CA GLN A 236 -1.36 22.51 -6.54
C GLN A 236 -0.64 21.18 -6.27
N VAL A 237 -1.18 20.07 -6.79
CA VAL A 237 -0.59 18.74 -6.61
C VAL A 237 0.82 18.70 -7.19
N TYR A 238 1.04 19.25 -8.38
CA TYR A 238 2.36 19.29 -9.00
C TYR A 238 3.36 20.11 -8.20
N ARG A 239 2.97 21.29 -7.70
CA ARG A 239 3.82 22.15 -6.87
C ARG A 239 4.21 21.46 -5.57
N ILE A 240 3.24 20.86 -4.88
CA ILE A 240 3.51 20.10 -3.64
C ILE A 240 4.45 18.94 -3.95
N PHE A 241 4.16 18.17 -4.99
CA PHE A 241 4.96 17.01 -5.34
C PHE A 241 6.41 17.38 -5.62
N ARG A 242 6.64 18.34 -6.52
CA ARG A 242 7.99 18.80 -6.90
C ARG A 242 8.79 19.29 -5.69
N ASN A 243 8.16 20.06 -4.81
CA ASN A 243 8.87 20.72 -3.70
C ASN A 243 9.07 19.80 -2.50
N CYS A 244 8.12 18.89 -2.24
CA CYS A 244 8.02 18.21 -0.95
C CYS A 244 8.02 16.68 -1.05
N LEU A 245 7.52 16.11 -2.16
CA LEU A 245 7.28 14.66 -2.25
C LEU A 245 8.28 13.92 -3.16
N VAL A 246 9.09 14.65 -3.94
CA VAL A 246 10.21 14.09 -4.70
C VAL A 246 11.22 13.48 -3.73
N GLY A 247 11.55 12.20 -3.93
CA GLY A 247 12.52 11.46 -3.11
C GLY A 247 11.93 10.77 -1.87
N ILE A 248 10.71 11.12 -1.45
CA ILE A 248 10.02 10.42 -0.34
C ILE A 248 8.90 9.49 -0.82
N THR A 249 8.43 9.67 -2.06
CA THR A 249 7.49 8.76 -2.75
C THR A 249 8.16 8.10 -3.94
N ARG A 250 7.61 6.96 -4.40
CA ARG A 250 8.11 6.23 -5.60
C ARG A 250 7.41 6.61 -6.90
N THR A 251 6.75 7.77 -6.94
CA THR A 251 5.90 8.16 -8.08
C THR A 251 6.68 8.30 -9.38
N LEU A 252 7.89 8.88 -9.33
CA LEU A 252 8.77 9.02 -10.51
C LEU A 252 9.29 7.67 -10.98
N GLU A 253 9.70 6.80 -10.06
CA GLU A 253 10.20 5.46 -10.35
C GLU A 253 9.13 4.61 -11.04
N LEU A 254 7.89 4.65 -10.52
CA LEU A 254 6.74 3.98 -11.12
C LEU A 254 6.45 4.51 -12.53
N THR A 255 6.42 5.83 -12.69
CA THR A 255 6.19 6.46 -14.01
C THR A 255 7.26 6.05 -15.02
N GLN A 256 8.53 6.03 -14.61
CA GLN A 256 9.65 5.62 -15.45
C GLN A 256 9.56 4.14 -15.84
N SER A 257 9.38 3.26 -14.86
CA SER A 257 9.33 1.80 -15.08
C SER A 257 8.19 1.42 -16.02
N VAL A 258 6.99 1.95 -15.79
CA VAL A 258 5.83 1.67 -16.66
C VAL A 258 6.02 2.25 -18.05
N SER A 259 6.63 3.43 -18.18
CA SER A 259 6.94 3.99 -19.51
C SER A 259 7.95 3.12 -20.27
N ARG A 260 8.95 2.55 -19.60
CA ARG A 260 9.90 1.59 -20.19
C ARG A 260 9.19 0.31 -20.64
N GLN A 261 8.26 -0.20 -19.83
CA GLN A 261 7.45 -1.37 -20.17
C GLN A 261 6.59 -1.13 -21.42
N LEU A 262 5.89 0.01 -21.49
CA LEU A 262 5.03 0.36 -22.64
C LEU A 262 5.83 0.53 -23.94
N LEU A 263 7.10 0.92 -23.85
CA LEU A 263 8.02 1.02 -24.99
C LEU A 263 8.73 -0.29 -25.34
N GLY A 264 8.50 -1.37 -24.59
CA GLY A 264 9.17 -2.66 -24.79
C GLY A 264 10.66 -2.64 -24.43
N LEU A 265 11.09 -1.72 -23.56
CA LEU A 265 12.49 -1.58 -23.12
C LEU A 265 12.84 -2.46 -21.91
N GLU A 266 11.83 -3.10 -21.30
CA GLU A 266 12.01 -4.08 -20.22
C GLU A 266 11.33 -5.41 -20.59
N PRO A 267 11.93 -6.55 -20.21
CA PRO A 267 11.27 -7.84 -20.38
C PRO A 267 10.00 -7.88 -19.53
N PHE A 268 8.87 -8.24 -20.16
CA PHE A 268 7.63 -8.52 -19.44
C PHE A 268 7.89 -9.65 -18.43
N CYS A 269 7.82 -9.37 -17.14
CA CYS A 269 7.67 -10.41 -16.12
C CYS A 269 6.21 -10.91 -16.16
N GLY A 270 5.86 -11.63 -17.23
CA GLY A 270 4.57 -12.27 -17.44
C GLY A 270 4.78 -13.74 -17.79
N ASN A 271 4.08 -14.60 -17.06
CA ASN A 271 4.21 -16.06 -17.03
C ASN A 271 4.27 -16.74 -18.40
N GLY A 272 4.96 -17.89 -18.38
CA GLY A 272 5.39 -18.63 -19.54
C GLY A 272 4.30 -18.96 -20.55
N ASP A 273 4.70 -18.85 -21.81
CA ASP A 273 4.20 -19.74 -22.83
C ASP A 273 5.36 -20.30 -23.65
N SER A 274 5.18 -21.58 -23.97
CA SER A 274 6.19 -22.51 -24.44
C SER A 274 6.46 -22.30 -25.92
N GLY A 275 7.71 -22.07 -26.35
CA GLY A 275 8.00 -22.02 -27.78
C GLY A 275 9.39 -21.60 -28.22
N SER A 276 10.36 -22.52 -28.13
CA SER A 276 11.49 -22.68 -29.05
C SER A 276 12.58 -21.59 -29.15
N SER A 277 13.69 -21.87 -28.46
CA SER A 277 15.08 -21.89 -28.98
C SER A 277 15.61 -20.66 -29.74
N THR A 278 16.53 -19.94 -29.11
CA THR A 278 17.97 -20.02 -29.50
C THR A 278 18.86 -19.62 -28.33
N ASN A 279 19.93 -20.39 -28.16
CA ASN A 279 20.85 -20.35 -27.03
C ASN A 279 21.61 -19.02 -26.91
N ALA A 280 21.51 -18.36 -25.76
CA ALA A 280 22.55 -17.49 -25.24
C ALA A 280 22.77 -17.83 -23.76
N PRO A 281 24.00 -18.16 -23.31
CA PRO A 281 24.23 -18.51 -21.92
C PRO A 281 24.09 -17.26 -21.05
N CYS A 282 23.17 -17.30 -20.09
CA CYS A 282 23.13 -16.33 -18.99
C CYS A 282 24.46 -16.44 -18.22
N ALA A 283 25.32 -15.43 -18.38
CA ALA A 283 26.47 -15.24 -17.52
C ALA A 283 25.96 -14.84 -16.14
N ILE A 284 25.97 -15.78 -15.20
CA ILE A 284 25.79 -15.51 -13.78
C ILE A 284 27.02 -14.72 -13.34
N THR A 285 26.89 -13.39 -13.35
CA THR A 285 27.84 -12.55 -12.64
C THR A 285 27.29 -12.45 -11.23
N ALA A 286 27.86 -13.26 -10.32
CA ALA A 286 27.58 -13.17 -8.91
C ALA A 286 28.05 -11.79 -8.41
N SER A 287 27.10 -10.88 -8.16
CA SER A 287 27.36 -9.69 -7.36
C SER A 287 27.43 -10.09 -5.88
N PRO A 288 28.39 -9.56 -5.11
CA PRO A 288 28.59 -9.93 -3.73
C PRO A 288 27.43 -9.44 -2.86
N ALA A 289 27.06 -10.26 -1.88
CA ALA A 289 26.04 -9.97 -0.89
C ALA A 289 26.28 -8.62 -0.19
N SER A 290 25.41 -7.63 -0.44
CA SER A 290 25.33 -6.46 0.41
C SER A 290 24.56 -6.84 1.68
N THR A 291 25.26 -6.84 2.80
CA THR A 291 24.68 -6.96 4.13
C THR A 291 23.85 -5.71 4.40
N SER A 292 22.53 -5.81 4.21
CA SER A 292 21.55 -4.81 4.66
C SER A 292 21.47 -4.88 6.19
N GLN A 293 22.37 -4.19 6.88
CA GLN A 293 22.19 -3.83 8.28
C GLN A 293 20.96 -2.90 8.39
N ALA A 294 20.05 -3.25 9.29
CA ALA A 294 18.93 -2.40 9.67
C ALA A 294 19.43 -1.01 10.13
N PRO A 295 18.74 0.09 9.79
CA PRO A 295 19.16 1.42 10.22
C PRO A 295 19.05 1.55 11.74
N TYR A 296 20.21 1.74 12.38
CA TYR A 296 20.32 2.19 13.75
C TYR A 296 19.73 3.60 13.87
N TYR A 297 18.64 3.76 14.61
CA TYR A 297 18.16 5.09 14.99
C TYR A 297 18.99 5.64 16.16
N ASN A 298 19.67 6.75 15.90
CA ASN A 298 20.35 7.54 16.91
C ASN A 298 19.32 8.14 17.88
N THR A 299 19.50 7.84 19.16
CA THR A 299 18.88 8.56 20.27
C THR A 299 19.38 10.02 20.29
N VAL A 300 18.49 10.99 20.13
CA VAL A 300 18.79 12.40 20.46
C VAL A 300 18.45 12.63 21.93
N PRO A 301 19.37 13.17 22.75
CA PRO A 301 19.13 13.40 24.17
C PRO A 301 18.48 14.77 24.43
N ARG A 302 17.29 14.77 25.03
CA ARG A 302 16.97 15.48 26.29
C ARG A 302 15.48 15.34 26.63
#